data_AF-A0A8B7DKW4-F1
#
_entry.id   AF-A0A8B7DKW4-F1
#
_cell.length_a   1.000
_cell.length_b   1.000
_cell.length_c   1.000
_cell.angle_alpha   90.00
_cell.angle_beta   90.00
_cell.angle_gamma   90.00
#
_symmetry.space_group_name_H-M   'P 1'
#
loop_
_entity.id
_entity.type
_entity.pdbx_description
1 polymer ?
#
loop_
_entity_poly.entity_id
_entity_poly.type
_entity_poly.pdbx_seq_one_letter_code
_entity_poly.pdbx_strand_id
1 'polypeptide(L)'
;MYYSSRTLPNIFALVIVLYAISSWLENKNTEFIWYSAFVIIIFRAELAMFLGVLLLVKLFERKIKFFQLIKHCLIAGPAALGLTVSVDSYFWQRWLWPEGEVFYYNTLLNKSSNWGTEPFLWYFYSAIPRSLLLTYGFLPLFIATNLPNNLKQLFYAALMYVFMYSFLPHKESRFIIYVYPVFNMVAADVASNLMHSRIASYYRKLSIFFMCCLVVGNFCLTMVFSIVSSFNYPGGDAFRKFHIINQNKDNLFVHITNAAAQTGVTRFGELFTTWKYSKDEQFDWFKRNNSNYSFTHVIIESPCNRDNHSIQAVIYSYKKLSLSKSFPFLSILLDSSLCILET
;
A
#
# COMPACT_ATOMS: atom_id res chain seq x y z
N MET A 1 2.26 0.52 -15.40
CA MET A 1 2.41 1.99 -15.49
C MET A 1 1.67 2.74 -14.38
N TYR A 2 0.43 2.36 -14.02
CA TYR A 2 -0.37 3.16 -13.08
C TYR A 2 0.18 3.25 -11.63
N TYR A 3 0.71 2.16 -11.07
CA TYR A 3 1.34 2.23 -9.73
C TYR A 3 2.75 2.83 -9.73
N SER A 4 3.50 2.70 -10.84
CA SER A 4 4.86 3.26 -10.95
C SER A 4 4.89 4.78 -10.96
N SER A 5 3.77 5.45 -11.28
CA SER A 5 3.66 6.91 -11.28
C SER A 5 3.17 7.51 -9.95
N ARG A 6 2.82 6.70 -8.95
CA ARG A 6 2.34 7.19 -7.64
C ARG A 6 3.44 7.14 -6.60
N THR A 7 4.00 8.30 -6.27
CA THR A 7 4.92 8.49 -5.15
C THR A 7 4.15 8.39 -3.82
N LEU A 8 3.94 7.16 -3.33
CA LEU A 8 3.29 6.94 -2.04
C LEU A 8 4.30 7.18 -0.90
N PRO A 9 4.02 8.09 0.05
CA PRO A 9 4.94 8.36 1.15
C PRO A 9 5.33 7.10 1.95
N ASN A 10 4.42 6.13 2.07
CA ASN A 10 4.69 4.85 2.75
C ASN A 10 5.85 4.07 2.12
N ILE A 11 6.04 4.14 0.80
CA ILE A 11 7.11 3.41 0.10
C ILE A 11 8.46 4.09 0.35
N PHE A 12 8.52 5.41 0.32
CA PHE A 12 9.73 6.15 0.68
C PHE A 12 10.08 5.99 2.16
N ALA A 13 9.06 6.06 3.03
CA ALA A 13 9.20 5.81 4.45
C ALA A 13 9.73 4.40 4.73
N LEU A 14 9.25 3.38 4.01
CA LEU A 14 9.67 2.00 4.19
C LEU A 14 11.19 1.82 4.04
N VAL A 15 11.82 2.49 3.07
CA VAL A 15 13.27 2.44 2.88
C VAL A 15 14.01 2.90 4.14
N ILE A 16 13.61 4.05 4.70
CA ILE A 16 14.25 4.61 5.91
C ILE A 16 13.92 3.79 7.15
N VAL A 17 12.71 3.24 7.25
CA VAL A 17 12.32 2.32 8.33
C VAL A 17 13.20 1.07 8.32
N LEU A 18 13.55 0.52 7.15
CA LEU A 18 14.47 -0.63 7.06
C LEU A 18 15.87 -0.28 7.59
N TYR A 19 16.40 0.91 7.27
CA TYR A 19 17.66 1.39 7.85
C TYR A 19 17.56 1.60 9.36
N ALA A 20 16.42 2.12 9.85
CA ALA A 20 16.17 2.25 11.28
C ALA A 20 16.16 0.88 11.98
N ILE A 21 15.46 -0.11 11.42
CA ILE A 21 15.39 -1.47 11.96
C ILE A 21 16.79 -2.12 11.96
N SER A 22 17.55 -2.00 10.88
CA SER A 22 18.94 -2.49 10.81
C SER A 22 19.82 -1.83 11.88
N SER A 23 19.76 -0.50 12.01
CA SER A 23 20.49 0.24 13.06
C SER A 23 20.09 -0.21 14.47
N TRP A 24 18.80 -0.50 14.68
CA TRP A 24 18.29 -0.99 15.95
C TRP A 24 18.86 -2.38 16.30
N LEU A 25 18.87 -3.29 15.33
CA LEU A 25 19.44 -4.65 15.44
C LEU A 25 20.95 -4.63 15.69
N GLU A 26 21.67 -3.75 15.00
CA GLU A 26 23.13 -3.56 15.14
C GLU A 26 23.54 -2.76 16.38
N ASN A 27 22.59 -2.31 17.19
CA ASN A 27 22.80 -1.44 18.35
C ASN A 27 23.44 -0.07 18.03
N LYS A 28 23.32 0.40 16.78
CA LYS A 28 23.69 1.76 16.35
C LYS A 28 22.61 2.76 16.76
N ASN A 29 22.58 3.05 18.06
CA ASN A 29 21.48 3.80 18.68
C ASN A 29 21.33 5.24 18.13
N THR A 30 22.43 5.93 17.80
CA THR A 30 22.37 7.27 17.23
C THR A 30 21.72 7.23 15.84
N GLU A 31 22.18 6.37 14.94
CA GLU A 31 21.58 6.21 13.61
C GLU A 31 20.09 5.87 13.69
N PHE A 32 19.71 4.94 14.58
CA PHE A 32 18.31 4.60 14.82
C PHE A 32 17.45 5.82 15.20
N ILE A 33 17.93 6.67 16.12
CA ILE A 33 17.19 7.89 16.54
C ILE A 33 17.04 8.86 15.37
N TRP A 34 18.09 9.06 14.58
CA TRP A 34 18.06 9.99 13.44
C TRP A 34 17.15 9.50 12.32
N TYR A 35 17.26 8.23 11.90
CA TYR A 35 16.36 7.65 10.90
C TYR A 35 14.90 7.67 11.37
N SER A 36 14.65 7.40 12.66
CA SER A 36 13.31 7.46 13.24
C SER A 36 12.74 8.87 13.22
N ALA A 37 13.51 9.87 13.67
CA ALA A 37 13.08 11.27 13.66
C ALA A 37 12.76 11.75 12.24
N PHE A 38 13.65 11.44 11.28
CA PHE A 38 13.48 11.84 9.89
C PHE A 38 12.22 11.24 9.27
N VAL A 39 11.99 9.93 9.45
CA VAL A 39 10.84 9.26 8.83
C VAL A 39 9.50 9.67 9.47
N ILE A 40 9.48 9.87 10.79
CA ILE A 40 8.27 10.27 11.52
C ILE A 40 7.86 11.70 11.17
N ILE A 41 8.82 12.63 11.10
CA ILE A 41 8.53 14.06 10.94
C ILE A 41 8.24 14.42 9.47
N ILE A 42 8.95 13.79 8.53
CA ILE A 42 8.86 14.16 7.11
C ILE A 42 7.82 13.34 6.36
N PHE A 43 7.76 12.02 6.62
CA PHE A 43 6.96 11.13 5.79
C PHE A 43 5.66 10.69 6.43
N ARG A 44 5.71 10.19 7.68
CA ARG A 44 4.62 9.39 8.27
C ARG A 44 4.64 9.48 9.79
N ALA A 45 3.83 10.36 10.37
CA ALA A 45 3.79 10.57 11.82
C ALA A 45 3.36 9.31 12.59
N GLU A 46 2.57 8.42 11.98
CA GLU A 46 2.08 7.20 12.63
C GLU A 46 3.19 6.20 12.98
N LEU A 47 4.34 6.29 12.31
CA LEU A 47 5.50 5.46 12.60
C LEU A 47 6.05 5.67 14.02
N ALA A 48 5.68 6.77 14.67
CA ALA A 48 5.94 6.98 16.09
C ALA A 48 5.39 5.84 16.95
N MET A 49 4.29 5.19 16.56
CA MET A 49 3.75 4.04 17.28
C MET A 49 4.68 2.82 17.18
N PHE A 50 5.27 2.56 16.00
CA PHE A 50 6.14 1.40 15.81
C PHE A 50 7.57 1.66 16.33
N LEU A 51 8.22 2.71 15.82
CA LEU A 51 9.59 3.05 16.17
C LEU A 51 9.71 3.60 17.58
N GLY A 52 8.66 4.27 18.09
CA GLY A 52 8.61 4.72 19.48
C GLY A 52 8.58 3.54 20.46
N VAL A 53 7.86 2.46 20.17
CA VAL A 53 7.90 1.24 20.99
C VAL A 53 9.31 0.64 21.00
N LEU A 54 9.99 0.56 19.85
CA LEU A 54 11.38 0.07 19.77
C LEU A 54 12.37 0.97 20.54
N LEU A 55 12.14 2.27 20.53
CA LEU A 55 12.92 3.24 21.30
C LEU A 55 12.69 3.04 22.81
N LEU A 56 11.44 2.85 23.24
CA LEU A 56 11.10 2.58 24.63
C LEU A 56 11.76 1.29 25.12
N VAL A 57 11.78 0.23 24.30
CA VAL A 57 12.49 -1.02 24.63
C VAL A 57 13.97 -0.74 24.92
N LYS A 58 14.67 0.02 24.07
CA LYS A 58 16.09 0.37 24.27
C LYS A 58 16.33 1.23 25.52
N LEU A 59 15.37 2.10 25.87
CA LEU A 59 15.41 2.88 27.10
C LEU A 59 15.24 2.00 28.34
N PHE A 60 14.27 1.08 28.33
CA PHE A 60 14.04 0.15 29.44
C PHE A 60 15.21 -0.81 29.64
N GLU A 61 15.83 -1.28 28.55
CA GLU A 61 17.06 -2.07 28.59
C GLU A 61 18.31 -1.27 28.98
N ARG A 62 18.18 0.04 29.21
CA ARG A 62 19.29 0.98 29.49
C ARG A 62 20.39 0.97 28.42
N LYS A 63 20.07 0.54 27.20
CA LYS A 63 20.99 0.59 26.04
C LYS A 63 21.15 2.01 25.51
N ILE A 64 20.21 2.91 25.81
CA ILE A 64 20.26 4.34 25.49
C ILE A 64 20.13 5.13 26.78
N LYS A 65 21.06 6.08 27.01
CA LYS A 65 20.96 7.03 28.13
C LYS A 65 19.91 8.08 27.80
N PHE A 66 19.03 8.37 28.76
CA PHE A 66 17.93 9.34 28.58
C PHE A 66 18.41 10.73 28.12
N PHE A 67 19.47 11.27 28.72
CA PHE A 67 20.04 12.57 28.30
C PHE A 67 20.63 12.54 26.89
N GLN A 68 21.22 11.41 26.48
CA GLN A 68 21.74 11.26 25.11
C GLN A 68 20.59 11.22 24.09
N LEU A 69 19.48 10.57 24.44
CA LEU A 69 18.27 10.59 23.62
C LEU A 69 17.76 12.03 23.44
N ILE A 70 17.57 12.78 24.53
CA ILE A 70 17.10 14.17 24.46
C ILE A 70 18.02 15.00 23.56
N LYS A 71 19.35 14.89 23.72
CA LYS A 71 20.31 15.61 22.89
C LYS A 71 20.10 15.34 21.41
N HIS A 72 19.94 14.08 21.01
CA HIS A 72 19.72 13.73 19.61
C HIS A 72 18.35 14.17 19.12
N CYS A 73 17.28 14.04 19.92
CA CYS A 73 15.94 14.50 19.55
C CYS A 73 15.89 16.03 19.35
N LEU A 74 16.56 16.81 20.21
CA LEU A 74 16.62 18.28 20.11
C LEU A 74 17.39 18.77 18.88
N ILE A 75 18.20 17.92 18.24
CA ILE A 75 18.94 18.27 17.03
C ILE A 75 18.20 17.70 15.80
N ALA A 76 17.94 16.39 15.79
CA ALA A 76 17.34 15.69 14.66
C ALA A 76 15.89 16.14 14.40
N GLY A 77 15.13 16.43 15.45
CA GLY A 77 13.74 16.89 15.33
C GLY A 77 13.62 18.22 14.60
N PRO A 78 14.25 19.31 15.09
CA PRO A 78 14.25 20.60 14.39
C PRO A 78 14.92 20.55 13.02
N ALA A 79 15.96 19.73 12.82
CA ALA A 79 16.57 19.56 11.51
C ALA A 79 15.61 18.93 10.50
N ALA A 80 14.92 17.85 10.88
CA ALA A 80 13.92 17.21 10.02
C ALA A 80 12.70 18.11 9.77
N LEU A 81 12.22 18.80 10.82
CA LEU A 81 11.12 19.74 10.73
C LEU A 81 11.47 20.93 9.81
N GLY A 82 12.65 21.51 10.00
CA GLY A 82 13.15 22.59 9.15
C GLY A 82 13.26 22.17 7.69
N LEU A 83 13.69 20.94 7.42
CA LEU A 83 13.76 20.40 6.06
C LEU A 83 12.38 20.27 5.41
N THR A 84 11.41 19.58 6.05
CA THR A 84 10.06 19.43 5.49
C THR A 84 9.37 20.79 5.36
N VAL A 85 9.40 21.64 6.39
CA VAL A 85 8.75 22.95 6.31
C VAL A 85 9.37 23.79 5.19
N SER A 86 10.69 23.79 5.02
CA SER A 86 11.32 24.60 3.96
C SER A 86 10.98 24.08 2.55
N VAL A 87 11.09 22.77 2.33
CA VAL A 87 10.86 22.16 1.01
C VAL A 87 9.37 22.20 0.66
N ASP A 88 8.50 21.76 1.57
CA ASP A 88 7.08 21.68 1.31
C ASP A 88 6.45 23.07 1.22
N SER A 89 6.86 24.03 2.05
CA SER A 89 6.34 25.40 1.94
C SER A 89 6.73 26.07 0.61
N TYR A 90 7.90 25.74 0.06
CA TYR A 90 8.30 26.18 -1.27
C TYR A 90 7.37 25.62 -2.35
N PHE A 91 7.08 24.32 -2.35
CA PHE A 91 6.20 23.74 -3.38
C PHE A 91 4.73 24.15 -3.22
N TRP A 92 4.25 24.28 -1.98
CA TRP A 92 2.87 24.63 -1.69
C TRP A 92 2.58 26.13 -1.64
N GLN A 93 3.62 26.97 -1.76
CA GLN A 93 3.51 28.43 -1.74
C GLN A 93 2.83 28.97 -0.46
N ARG A 94 2.92 28.23 0.66
CA ARG A 94 2.43 28.63 1.98
C ARG A 94 3.21 27.90 3.06
N TRP A 95 3.39 28.53 4.22
CA TRP A 95 4.02 27.89 5.38
C TRP A 95 3.17 26.72 5.87
N LEU A 96 3.72 25.51 5.82
CA LEU A 96 3.03 24.32 6.31
C LEU A 96 4.00 23.21 6.70
N TRP A 97 3.53 22.35 7.60
CA TRP A 97 4.12 21.04 7.88
C TRP A 97 3.12 19.97 7.45
N PRO A 98 3.38 19.20 6.37
CA PRO A 98 2.36 18.35 5.77
C PRO A 98 1.82 17.30 6.74
N GLU A 99 2.73 16.58 7.41
CA GLU A 99 2.34 15.53 8.36
C GLU A 99 1.65 16.11 9.61
N GLY A 100 1.97 17.35 9.99
CA GLY A 100 1.26 18.07 11.05
C GLY A 100 -0.21 18.35 10.68
N GLU A 101 -0.48 18.82 9.45
CA GLU A 101 -1.85 19.03 8.97
C GLU A 101 -2.63 17.70 8.83
N VAL A 102 -1.96 16.65 8.34
CA VAL A 102 -2.54 15.30 8.23
C VAL A 102 -2.90 14.75 9.61
N PHE A 103 -2.01 14.91 10.59
CA PHE A 103 -2.26 14.50 11.97
C PHE A 103 -3.44 15.28 12.58
N TYR A 104 -3.47 16.60 12.39
CA TYR A 104 -4.58 17.44 12.85
C TYR A 104 -5.92 17.01 12.23
N TYR A 105 -5.96 16.85 10.91
CA TYR A 105 -7.18 16.51 10.19
C TYR A 105 -7.70 15.09 10.51
N ASN A 106 -6.81 14.10 10.57
CA ASN A 106 -7.24 12.71 10.76
C ASN A 106 -7.43 12.35 12.23
N THR A 107 -6.53 12.79 13.10
CA THR A 107 -6.53 12.37 14.51
C THR A 107 -7.36 13.32 15.40
N LEU A 108 -7.27 14.63 15.20
CA LEU A 108 -8.00 15.59 16.05
C LEU A 108 -9.42 15.86 15.53
N LEU A 109 -9.61 16.01 14.21
CA LEU A 109 -10.94 16.20 13.62
C LEU A 109 -11.69 14.88 13.35
N ASN A 110 -11.05 13.73 13.58
CA ASN A 110 -11.60 12.38 13.43
C ASN A 110 -12.26 12.13 12.05
N LYS A 111 -11.70 12.72 10.99
CA LYS A 111 -12.25 12.63 9.61
C LYS A 111 -11.76 11.40 8.85
N SER A 112 -10.99 10.51 9.48
CA SER A 112 -10.49 9.30 8.83
C SER A 112 -11.61 8.38 8.35
N SER A 113 -12.77 8.36 9.03
CA SER A 113 -13.91 7.49 8.67
C SER A 113 -14.57 7.83 7.34
N ASN A 114 -14.37 9.05 6.80
CA ASN A 114 -14.95 9.48 5.52
C ASN A 114 -14.43 8.68 4.31
N TRP A 115 -13.31 7.98 4.48
CA TRP A 115 -12.66 7.18 3.42
C TRP A 115 -13.07 5.70 3.46
N GLY A 116 -14.15 5.38 4.18
CA GLY A 116 -14.63 4.02 4.41
C GLY A 116 -14.06 3.42 5.69
N THR A 117 -14.78 2.45 6.26
CA THR A 117 -14.41 1.80 7.52
C THR A 117 -14.33 0.29 7.35
N GLU A 118 -13.40 -0.30 8.09
CA GLU A 118 -13.18 -1.75 8.10
C GLU A 118 -13.17 -2.26 9.56
N PRO A 119 -13.59 -3.52 9.80
CA PRO A 119 -13.63 -4.10 11.14
C PRO A 119 -12.27 -4.03 11.86
N PHE A 120 -12.29 -4.04 13.19
CA PHE A 120 -11.07 -3.95 14.02
C PHE A 120 -10.01 -5.00 13.60
N LEU A 121 -10.41 -6.27 13.44
CA LEU A 121 -9.49 -7.36 13.14
C LEU A 121 -9.07 -7.48 11.66
N TRP A 122 -9.48 -6.53 10.79
CA TRP A 122 -9.23 -6.61 9.34
C TRP A 122 -7.76 -6.82 8.97
N TYR A 123 -6.83 -6.21 9.70
CA TYR A 123 -5.41 -6.43 9.45
C TYR A 123 -5.00 -7.90 9.67
N PHE A 124 -5.55 -8.56 10.70
CA PHE A 124 -5.18 -9.93 11.09
C PHE A 124 -5.79 -11.00 10.19
N TYR A 125 -7.08 -10.88 9.81
CA TYR A 125 -7.72 -11.90 8.97
C TYR A 125 -7.58 -11.63 7.47
N SER A 126 -7.26 -10.39 7.06
CA SER A 126 -7.29 -9.98 5.65
C SER A 126 -5.96 -9.45 5.14
N ALA A 127 -5.41 -8.39 5.75
CA ALA A 127 -4.23 -7.72 5.19
C ALA A 127 -2.94 -8.53 5.32
N ILE A 128 -2.64 -9.02 6.54
CA ILE A 128 -1.42 -9.76 6.83
C ILE A 128 -1.41 -11.12 6.11
N PRO A 129 -2.47 -11.95 6.14
CA PRO A 129 -2.47 -13.24 5.45
C PRO A 129 -2.31 -13.09 3.94
N ARG A 130 -2.95 -12.09 3.32
CA ARG A 130 -2.80 -11.83 1.87
C ARG A 130 -1.40 -11.32 1.50
N SER A 131 -0.71 -10.63 2.41
CA SER A 131 0.62 -10.07 2.15
C SER A 131 1.75 -11.07 2.41
N LEU A 132 1.59 -11.94 3.41
CA LEU A 132 2.58 -12.96 3.77
C LEU A 132 2.33 -14.32 3.12
N LEU A 133 1.14 -14.56 2.57
CA LEU A 133 0.80 -15.79 1.87
C LEU A 133 1.12 -17.04 2.72
N LEU A 134 1.87 -18.01 2.20
CA LEU A 134 2.21 -19.23 2.94
C LEU A 134 3.15 -18.95 4.13
N THR A 135 3.91 -17.86 4.09
CA THR A 135 4.80 -17.43 5.18
C THR A 135 4.01 -17.08 6.44
N TYR A 136 2.73 -16.70 6.31
CA TYR A 136 1.85 -16.45 7.46
C TYR A 136 1.78 -17.65 8.42
N GLY A 137 1.80 -18.87 7.88
CA GLY A 137 1.76 -20.11 8.67
C GLY A 137 2.98 -20.32 9.60
N PHE A 138 4.07 -19.58 9.38
CA PHE A 138 5.27 -19.65 10.23
C PHE A 138 5.22 -18.70 11.42
N LEU A 139 4.33 -17.70 11.41
CA LEU A 139 4.23 -16.74 12.51
C LEU A 139 3.78 -17.37 13.83
N PRO A 140 2.92 -18.40 13.88
CA PRO A 140 2.65 -19.10 15.14
C PRO A 140 3.85 -19.91 15.65
N LEU A 141 4.65 -20.49 14.74
CA LEU A 141 5.85 -21.27 15.10
C LEU A 141 6.92 -20.40 15.76
N PHE A 142 6.95 -19.12 15.44
CA PHE A 142 7.77 -18.12 16.14
C PHE A 142 7.63 -18.21 17.66
N ILE A 143 6.39 -18.23 18.16
CA ILE A 143 6.09 -18.21 19.60
C ILE A 143 6.67 -19.46 20.29
N ALA A 144 6.71 -20.58 19.56
CA ALA A 144 7.20 -21.86 20.05
C ALA A 144 8.74 -22.01 20.02
N THR A 145 9.47 -21.06 19.43
CA THR A 145 10.93 -21.18 19.21
C THR A 145 11.76 -20.27 20.13
N ASN A 146 12.97 -20.74 20.50
CA ASN A 146 13.93 -19.99 21.31
C ASN A 146 14.73 -18.99 20.47
N LEU A 147 14.06 -17.93 20.04
CA LEU A 147 14.64 -16.87 19.23
C LEU A 147 15.44 -15.87 20.06
N PRO A 148 16.41 -15.17 19.44
CA PRO A 148 17.14 -14.10 20.09
C PRO A 148 16.19 -12.99 20.56
N ASN A 149 16.46 -12.44 21.75
CA ASN A 149 15.59 -11.44 22.40
C ASN A 149 15.32 -10.21 21.51
N ASN A 150 16.31 -9.78 20.72
CA ASN A 150 16.15 -8.65 19.81
C ASN A 150 15.06 -8.92 18.74
N LEU A 151 15.02 -10.12 18.15
CA LEU A 151 13.96 -10.48 17.19
C LEU A 151 12.60 -10.60 17.88
N LYS A 152 12.56 -11.09 19.13
CA LYS A 152 11.34 -11.12 19.94
C LYS A 152 10.75 -9.73 20.15
N GLN A 153 11.58 -8.79 20.59
CA GLN A 153 11.16 -7.40 20.78
C GLN A 153 10.65 -6.77 19.50
N LEU A 154 11.33 -6.99 18.36
CA LEU A 154 10.91 -6.45 17.08
C LEU A 154 9.57 -7.05 16.60
N PHE A 155 9.38 -8.35 16.75
CA PHE A 155 8.12 -9.02 16.43
C PHE A 155 6.96 -8.50 17.27
N TYR A 156 7.14 -8.41 18.59
CA TYR A 156 6.08 -7.89 19.48
C TYR A 156 5.82 -6.39 19.25
N ALA A 157 6.84 -5.60 18.93
CA ALA A 157 6.65 -4.21 18.52
C ALA A 157 5.82 -4.10 17.22
N ALA A 158 6.06 -4.99 16.25
CA ALA A 158 5.29 -5.05 15.01
C ALA A 158 3.84 -5.46 15.26
N LEU A 159 3.61 -6.47 16.12
CA LEU A 159 2.25 -6.84 16.53
C LEU A 159 1.54 -5.73 17.29
N MET A 160 2.23 -5.07 18.22
CA MET A 160 1.69 -3.94 18.97
C MET A 160 1.32 -2.79 18.03
N TYR A 161 2.17 -2.50 17.04
CA TYR A 161 1.87 -1.50 16.02
C TYR A 161 0.60 -1.85 15.24
N VAL A 162 0.46 -3.09 14.74
CA VAL A 162 -0.75 -3.53 14.04
C VAL A 162 -1.98 -3.43 14.96
N PHE A 163 -1.86 -3.82 16.22
CA PHE A 163 -2.94 -3.72 17.20
C PHE A 163 -3.37 -2.27 17.45
N MET A 164 -2.42 -1.37 17.70
CA MET A 164 -2.70 0.06 17.87
C MET A 164 -3.32 0.67 16.61
N TYR A 165 -2.82 0.31 15.44
CA TYR A 165 -3.35 0.81 14.17
C TYR A 165 -4.73 0.24 13.83
N SER A 166 -5.12 -0.89 14.44
CA SER A 166 -6.44 -1.52 14.24
C SER A 166 -7.60 -0.68 14.81
N PHE A 167 -7.31 0.23 15.74
CA PHE A 167 -8.29 1.20 16.26
C PHE A 167 -8.69 2.25 15.21
N LEU A 168 -7.89 2.48 14.18
CA LEU A 168 -8.24 3.41 13.11
C LEU A 168 -9.43 2.85 12.30
N PRO A 169 -10.55 3.60 12.16
CA PRO A 169 -11.71 3.11 11.40
C PRO A 169 -11.37 2.80 9.95
N HIS A 170 -10.64 3.72 9.30
CA HIS A 170 -10.16 3.54 7.94
C HIS A 170 -8.87 2.74 7.92
N LYS A 171 -8.82 1.70 7.09
CA LYS A 171 -7.71 0.76 7.05
C LYS A 171 -7.26 0.54 5.62
N GLU A 172 -5.95 0.50 5.45
CA GLU A 172 -5.31 0.16 4.18
C GLU A 172 -4.08 -0.70 4.43
N SER A 173 -3.81 -1.66 3.56
CA SER A 173 -2.62 -2.53 3.69
C SER A 173 -1.31 -1.74 3.72
N ARG A 174 -1.24 -0.62 2.99
CA ARG A 174 -0.04 0.24 2.94
C ARG A 174 0.32 0.88 4.28
N PHE A 175 -0.65 1.06 5.19
CA PHE A 175 -0.38 1.66 6.49
C PHE A 175 0.48 0.75 7.38
N ILE A 176 0.32 -0.57 7.25
CA ILE A 176 1.10 -1.54 8.01
C ILE A 176 2.26 -2.15 7.20
N ILE A 177 2.61 -1.59 6.04
CA ILE A 177 3.62 -2.18 5.14
C ILE A 177 4.98 -2.42 5.81
N TYR A 178 5.28 -1.63 6.84
CA TYR A 178 6.52 -1.68 7.62
C TYR A 178 6.69 -2.97 8.44
N VAL A 179 5.62 -3.69 8.74
CA VAL A 179 5.72 -4.95 9.50
C VAL A 179 6.02 -6.16 8.62
N TYR A 180 5.77 -6.07 7.31
CA TYR A 180 5.99 -7.21 6.41
C TYR A 180 7.46 -7.64 6.34
N PRO A 181 8.46 -6.73 6.25
CA PRO A 181 9.87 -7.13 6.32
C PRO A 181 10.23 -7.78 7.65
N VAL A 182 9.67 -7.29 8.77
CA VAL A 182 9.90 -7.87 10.10
C VAL A 182 9.37 -9.29 10.17
N PHE A 183 8.13 -9.51 9.75
CA PHE A 183 7.51 -10.84 9.74
C PHE A 183 8.22 -11.82 8.81
N ASN A 184 8.69 -11.37 7.64
CA ASN A 184 9.50 -12.21 6.76
C ASN A 184 10.87 -12.54 7.36
N MET A 185 11.56 -11.59 7.99
CA MET A 185 12.84 -11.84 8.67
C MET A 185 12.66 -12.84 9.82
N VAL A 186 11.58 -12.68 10.60
CA VAL A 186 11.23 -13.58 11.68
C VAL A 186 10.95 -15.00 11.15
N ALA A 187 10.16 -15.13 10.08
CA ALA A 187 9.90 -16.42 9.46
C ALA A 187 11.18 -17.06 8.89
N ALA A 188 12.08 -16.25 8.33
CA ALA A 188 13.38 -16.72 7.83
C ALA A 188 14.28 -17.25 8.95
N ASP A 189 14.28 -16.61 10.12
CA ASP A 189 15.05 -17.10 11.28
C ASP A 189 14.50 -18.43 11.80
N VAL A 190 13.16 -18.56 11.92
CA VAL A 190 12.51 -19.83 12.27
C VAL A 190 12.86 -20.93 11.27
N ALA A 191 12.81 -20.62 9.96
CA ALA A 191 13.19 -21.55 8.91
C ALA A 191 14.67 -21.97 9.02
N SER A 192 15.57 -21.02 9.24
CA SER A 192 17.00 -21.26 9.42
C SER A 192 17.27 -22.17 10.61
N ASN A 193 16.64 -21.90 11.76
CA ASN A 193 16.77 -22.71 12.96
C ASN A 193 16.27 -24.14 12.74
N LEU A 194 15.17 -24.33 12.01
CA LEU A 194 14.67 -25.67 11.65
C LEU A 194 15.65 -26.41 10.75
N MET A 195 16.25 -25.74 9.77
CA MET A 195 17.25 -26.32 8.87
C MET A 195 18.54 -26.74 9.60
N HIS A 196 18.99 -25.95 10.57
CA HIS A 196 20.21 -26.19 11.34
C HIS A 196 20.00 -27.00 12.63
N SER A 197 18.75 -27.36 12.95
CA SER A 197 18.42 -28.12 14.15
C SER A 197 19.08 -29.51 14.18
N ARG A 198 19.43 -29.99 15.39
CA ARG A 198 19.98 -31.34 15.62
C ARG A 198 18.92 -32.44 15.63
N ILE A 199 17.83 -32.28 14.87
CA ILE A 199 16.77 -33.28 14.74
C ILE A 199 17.28 -34.44 13.87
N ALA A 200 16.71 -35.64 14.04
CA ALA A 200 17.05 -36.80 13.22
C ALA A 200 17.04 -36.48 11.71
N SER A 201 17.96 -37.10 10.97
CA SER A 201 18.27 -36.76 9.57
C SER A 201 17.06 -36.78 8.64
N TYR A 202 16.08 -37.65 8.91
CA TYR A 202 14.82 -37.73 8.18
C TYR A 202 13.95 -36.47 8.34
N TYR A 203 13.67 -36.04 9.58
CA TYR A 203 12.85 -34.85 9.83
C TYR A 203 13.50 -33.58 9.29
N ARG A 204 14.84 -33.48 9.36
CA ARG A 204 15.56 -32.35 8.74
C ARG A 204 15.36 -32.29 7.22
N LYS A 205 15.44 -33.44 6.52
CA LYS A 205 15.16 -33.51 5.07
C LYS A 205 13.71 -33.10 4.77
N LEU A 206 12.76 -33.54 5.60
CA LEU A 206 11.35 -33.18 5.47
C LEU A 206 11.12 -31.67 5.69
N SER A 207 11.76 -31.07 6.69
CA SER A 207 11.69 -29.62 6.94
C SER A 207 12.26 -28.82 5.77
N ILE A 208 13.41 -29.22 5.21
CA ILE A 208 13.99 -28.58 4.03
C ILE A 208 13.04 -28.69 2.83
N PHE A 209 12.48 -29.88 2.58
CA PHE A 209 11.49 -30.06 1.52
C PHE A 209 10.28 -29.15 1.69
N PHE A 210 9.73 -29.06 2.92
CA PHE A 210 8.63 -28.16 3.23
C PHE A 210 8.98 -26.69 2.99
N MET A 211 10.19 -26.25 3.36
CA MET A 211 10.67 -24.89 3.08
C MET A 211 10.76 -24.62 1.56
N CYS A 212 11.29 -25.56 0.78
CA CYS A 212 11.33 -25.44 -0.68
C CYS A 212 9.91 -25.31 -1.26
N CYS A 213 8.98 -26.16 -0.81
CA CYS A 213 7.57 -26.08 -1.21
C CYS A 213 6.94 -24.74 -0.83
N LEU A 214 7.29 -24.16 0.32
CA LEU A 214 6.81 -22.84 0.73
C LEU A 214 7.32 -21.73 -0.20
N VAL A 215 8.60 -21.75 -0.56
CA VAL A 215 9.18 -20.74 -1.46
C VAL A 215 8.52 -20.84 -2.84
N VAL A 216 8.42 -22.05 -3.39
CA VAL A 216 7.77 -22.29 -4.69
C VAL A 216 6.28 -21.93 -4.64
N GLY A 217 5.58 -22.29 -3.56
CA GLY A 217 4.17 -21.98 -3.37
C GLY A 217 3.92 -20.47 -3.28
N ASN A 218 4.76 -19.73 -2.54
CA ASN A 218 4.70 -18.27 -2.47
C ASN A 218 4.97 -17.63 -3.84
N PHE A 219 5.94 -18.14 -4.60
CA PHE A 219 6.22 -17.67 -5.96
C PHE A 219 5.00 -17.87 -6.88
N CYS A 220 4.40 -19.07 -6.89
CA CYS A 220 3.21 -19.37 -7.68
C CYS A 220 2.02 -18.50 -7.27
N LEU A 221 1.74 -18.36 -5.97
CA LEU A 221 0.66 -17.49 -5.47
C LEU A 221 0.90 -16.03 -5.82
N THR A 222 2.14 -15.54 -5.72
CA THR A 222 2.50 -14.17 -6.10
C THR A 222 2.25 -13.93 -7.59
N MET A 223 2.57 -14.90 -8.46
CA MET A 223 2.25 -14.82 -9.88
C MET A 223 0.74 -14.77 -10.13
N VAL A 224 -0.04 -15.62 -9.46
CA VAL A 224 -1.51 -15.60 -9.56
C VAL A 224 -2.07 -14.24 -9.10
N PHE A 225 -1.65 -13.74 -7.94
CA PHE A 225 -2.10 -12.44 -7.44
C PHE A 225 -1.64 -11.28 -8.32
N SER A 226 -0.46 -11.37 -8.94
CA SER A 226 0.03 -10.36 -9.89
C SER A 226 -0.83 -10.33 -11.15
N ILE A 227 -1.21 -11.49 -11.69
CA ILE A 227 -2.15 -11.60 -12.82
C ILE A 227 -3.51 -11.02 -12.43
N VAL A 228 -4.07 -11.42 -11.29
CA VAL A 228 -5.34 -10.90 -10.78
C VAL A 228 -5.28 -9.38 -10.59
N SER A 229 -4.19 -8.86 -10.03
CA SER A 229 -4.00 -7.43 -9.83
C SER A 229 -3.95 -6.63 -11.13
N SER A 230 -3.56 -7.23 -12.26
CA SER A 230 -3.57 -6.55 -13.56
C SER A 230 -4.99 -6.16 -14.02
N PHE A 231 -6.01 -6.92 -13.60
CA PHE A 231 -7.42 -6.66 -13.90
C PHE A 231 -8.05 -5.58 -12.99
N ASN A 232 -7.32 -5.06 -11.99
CA ASN A 232 -7.76 -3.96 -11.13
C ASN A 232 -7.51 -2.58 -11.74
N TYR A 233 -7.06 -2.50 -13.01
CA TYR A 233 -6.81 -1.24 -13.71
C TYR A 233 -7.69 -1.05 -14.97
N PRO A 234 -9.03 -1.13 -14.85
CA PRO A 234 -9.92 -0.96 -15.99
C PRO A 234 -9.80 0.42 -16.63
N GLY A 235 -9.50 1.49 -15.90
CA GLY A 235 -9.33 2.83 -16.47
C GLY A 235 -8.17 2.91 -17.47
N GLY A 236 -7.07 2.22 -17.21
CA GLY A 236 -5.94 2.15 -18.13
C GLY A 236 -6.29 1.36 -19.39
N ASP A 237 -7.01 0.25 -19.26
CA ASP A 237 -7.49 -0.53 -20.41
C ASP A 237 -8.54 0.24 -21.22
N ALA A 238 -9.46 0.94 -20.55
CA ALA A 238 -10.42 1.84 -21.16
C ALA A 238 -9.71 2.90 -21.99
N PHE A 239 -8.70 3.56 -21.42
CA PHE A 239 -7.97 4.60 -22.12
C PHE A 239 -7.25 4.06 -23.35
N ARG A 240 -6.57 2.93 -23.24
CA ARG A 240 -5.91 2.29 -24.37
C ARG A 240 -6.90 1.91 -25.47
N LYS A 241 -8.03 1.30 -25.12
CA LYS A 241 -9.08 0.93 -26.09
C LYS A 241 -9.73 2.13 -26.74
N PHE A 242 -9.99 3.20 -25.98
CA PHE A 242 -10.52 4.45 -26.51
C PHE A 242 -9.64 5.03 -27.62
N HIS A 243 -8.31 5.05 -27.41
CA HIS A 243 -7.36 5.50 -28.41
C HIS A 243 -7.35 4.61 -29.67
N ILE A 244 -7.41 3.28 -29.49
CA ILE A 244 -7.44 2.33 -30.62
C ILE A 244 -8.72 2.47 -31.44
N ILE A 245 -9.88 2.59 -30.78
CA ILE A 245 -11.19 2.69 -31.43
C ILE A 245 -11.30 3.99 -32.23
N ASN A 246 -10.84 5.10 -31.65
CA ASN A 246 -11.03 6.43 -32.23
C ASN A 246 -9.77 6.99 -32.93
N GLN A 247 -8.77 6.16 -33.23
CA GLN A 247 -7.48 6.58 -33.81
C GLN A 247 -7.59 7.40 -35.12
N ASN A 248 -8.69 7.22 -35.86
CA ASN A 248 -8.94 7.91 -37.13
C ASN A 248 -9.77 9.20 -36.99
N LYS A 249 -10.17 9.58 -35.76
CA LYS A 249 -10.97 10.78 -35.50
C LYS A 249 -10.06 11.88 -34.95
N ASP A 250 -10.26 13.10 -35.44
CA ASP A 250 -9.56 14.29 -34.96
C ASP A 250 -10.42 15.10 -33.98
N ASN A 251 -9.75 15.89 -33.13
CA ASN A 251 -10.37 16.88 -32.24
C ASN A 251 -11.43 16.31 -31.27
N LEU A 252 -11.16 15.12 -30.72
CA LEU A 252 -12.03 14.53 -29.71
C LEU A 252 -11.92 15.27 -28.38
N PHE A 253 -13.05 15.46 -27.71
CA PHE A 253 -13.10 15.92 -26.33
C PHE A 253 -13.65 14.80 -25.44
N VAL A 254 -12.80 14.23 -24.60
CA VAL A 254 -13.14 13.09 -23.75
C VAL A 254 -13.17 13.49 -22.28
N HIS A 255 -14.26 13.13 -21.60
CA HIS A 255 -14.36 13.24 -20.15
C HIS A 255 -13.93 11.92 -19.47
N ILE A 256 -13.10 12.06 -18.43
CA ILE A 256 -12.54 10.98 -17.63
C ILE A 256 -13.11 11.08 -16.22
N THR A 257 -13.90 10.08 -15.82
CA THR A 257 -14.46 10.00 -14.48
C THR A 257 -13.43 9.68 -13.40
N ASN A 258 -13.80 9.90 -12.14
CA ASN A 258 -12.96 9.63 -10.99
C ASN A 258 -12.53 8.15 -10.91
N ALA A 259 -13.42 7.16 -11.10
CA ALA A 259 -12.96 5.77 -11.11
C ALA A 259 -12.00 5.48 -12.28
N ALA A 260 -12.24 6.02 -13.48
CA ALA A 260 -11.33 5.82 -14.60
C ALA A 260 -9.93 6.40 -14.28
N ALA A 261 -9.87 7.62 -13.74
CA ALA A 261 -8.62 8.22 -13.26
C ALA A 261 -7.97 7.42 -12.13
N GLN A 262 -8.75 6.89 -11.20
CA GLN A 262 -8.27 6.08 -10.07
C GLN A 262 -7.89 4.65 -10.44
N THR A 263 -8.14 4.21 -11.67
CA THR A 263 -7.87 2.83 -12.12
C THR A 263 -7.03 2.75 -13.39
N GLY A 264 -6.28 3.80 -13.76
CA GLY A 264 -5.26 3.66 -14.80
C GLY A 264 -5.13 4.80 -15.79
N VAL A 265 -6.08 5.74 -15.86
CA VAL A 265 -5.95 6.89 -16.76
C VAL A 265 -4.89 7.85 -16.21
N THR A 266 -3.87 8.14 -17.02
CA THR A 266 -2.78 9.07 -16.67
C THR A 266 -2.43 9.94 -17.87
N ARG A 267 -1.87 11.13 -17.62
CA ARG A 267 -1.42 12.04 -18.69
C ARG A 267 -0.35 11.42 -19.60
N PHE A 268 0.48 10.51 -19.08
CA PHE A 268 1.47 9.78 -19.89
C PHE A 268 0.83 8.87 -20.95
N GLY A 269 -0.47 8.57 -20.83
CA GLY A 269 -1.21 7.80 -21.82
C GLY A 269 -1.92 8.64 -22.88
N GLU A 270 -1.80 9.97 -22.84
CA GLU A 270 -2.37 10.86 -23.86
C GLU A 270 -1.54 10.75 -25.14
N LEU A 271 -2.08 10.08 -26.17
CA LEU A 271 -1.33 9.77 -27.39
C LEU A 271 -1.48 10.84 -28.48
N PHE A 272 -2.60 11.57 -28.50
CA PHE A 272 -2.90 12.54 -29.56
C PHE A 272 -2.96 13.97 -29.00
N THR A 273 -2.16 14.87 -29.57
CA THR A 273 -2.12 16.28 -29.16
C THR A 273 -3.34 17.09 -29.63
N THR A 274 -4.07 16.58 -30.63
CA THR A 274 -5.31 17.20 -31.13
C THR A 274 -6.50 16.92 -30.23
N TRP A 275 -6.41 15.91 -29.35
CA TRP A 275 -7.49 15.54 -28.45
C TRP A 275 -7.42 16.35 -27.17
N LYS A 276 -8.58 16.59 -26.57
CA LYS A 276 -8.72 17.23 -25.26
C LYS A 276 -9.19 16.20 -24.26
N TYR A 277 -8.48 16.09 -23.14
CA TYR A 277 -8.78 15.17 -22.04
C TYR A 277 -9.18 16.00 -20.83
N SER A 278 -10.41 15.82 -20.34
CA SER A 278 -10.92 16.54 -19.17
C SER A 278 -11.20 15.58 -18.02
N LYS A 279 -10.70 15.95 -16.84
CA LYS A 279 -11.04 15.34 -15.54
C LYS A 279 -11.75 16.36 -14.65
N ASP A 280 -12.68 17.11 -15.24
CA ASP A 280 -13.48 18.07 -14.49
C ASP A 280 -14.40 17.34 -13.48
N GLU A 281 -14.06 17.40 -12.20
CA GLU A 281 -14.80 16.74 -11.13
C GLU A 281 -16.18 17.36 -10.87
N GLN A 282 -16.46 18.55 -11.42
CA GLN A 282 -17.78 19.18 -11.32
C GLN A 282 -18.79 18.56 -12.29
N PHE A 283 -18.29 17.90 -13.34
CA PHE A 283 -19.13 17.16 -14.27
C PHE A 283 -19.60 15.86 -13.63
N ASP A 284 -20.88 15.83 -13.30
CA ASP A 284 -21.54 14.63 -12.77
C ASP A 284 -22.43 14.04 -13.86
N TRP A 285 -21.93 13.01 -14.55
CA TRP A 285 -22.64 12.30 -15.60
C TRP A 285 -24.06 11.85 -15.20
N PHE A 286 -24.29 11.58 -13.91
CA PHE A 286 -25.58 11.12 -13.41
C PHE A 286 -26.59 12.25 -13.23
N LYS A 287 -26.16 13.52 -13.15
CA LYS A 287 -27.05 14.68 -13.02
C LYS A 287 -27.52 15.21 -14.39
N ARG A 288 -28.79 15.62 -14.46
CA ARG A 288 -29.49 16.00 -15.70
C ARG A 288 -29.13 17.40 -16.24
N ASN A 289 -28.39 18.21 -15.47
CA ASN A 289 -28.06 19.62 -15.78
C ASN A 289 -26.62 19.80 -16.31
N ASN A 290 -26.20 19.01 -17.28
CA ASN A 290 -24.86 19.10 -17.87
C ASN A 290 -24.85 19.75 -19.27
N SER A 291 -25.87 20.52 -19.62
CA SER A 291 -26.01 21.18 -20.93
C SER A 291 -24.86 22.13 -21.31
N ASN A 292 -23.99 22.48 -20.36
CA ASN A 292 -22.82 23.32 -20.59
C ASN A 292 -21.59 22.55 -21.10
N TYR A 293 -21.64 21.22 -21.13
CA TYR A 293 -20.51 20.39 -21.53
C TYR A 293 -20.76 19.72 -22.87
N SER A 294 -19.91 20.04 -23.86
CA SER A 294 -19.92 19.45 -25.20
C SER A 294 -18.83 18.38 -25.33
N PHE A 295 -18.83 17.38 -24.43
CA PHE A 295 -17.95 16.22 -24.61
C PHE A 295 -18.39 15.43 -25.83
N THR A 296 -17.43 14.85 -26.56
CA THR A 296 -17.69 13.91 -27.66
C THR A 296 -17.75 12.47 -27.16
N HIS A 297 -17.02 12.19 -26.08
CA HIS A 297 -16.90 10.86 -25.49
C HIS A 297 -16.77 10.96 -23.99
N VAL A 298 -17.23 9.93 -23.29
CA VAL A 298 -17.15 9.86 -21.83
C VAL A 298 -16.75 8.45 -21.41
N ILE A 299 -15.75 8.36 -20.53
CA ILE A 299 -15.36 7.10 -19.87
C ILE A 299 -15.99 7.08 -18.49
N ILE A 300 -17.07 6.32 -18.34
CA ILE A 300 -17.91 6.30 -17.13
C ILE A 300 -17.86 4.96 -16.39
N GLU A 301 -18.29 5.00 -15.14
CA GLU A 301 -18.57 3.82 -14.31
C GLU A 301 -19.84 3.11 -14.78
N SER A 302 -19.86 1.77 -14.70
CA SER A 302 -21.07 0.98 -14.89
C SER A 302 -22.15 1.36 -13.85
N PRO A 303 -23.46 1.31 -14.18
CA PRO A 303 -24.05 0.70 -15.37
C PRO A 303 -24.01 1.60 -16.62
N CYS A 304 -23.85 0.97 -17.78
CA CYS A 304 -23.58 1.66 -19.05
C CYS A 304 -24.84 2.02 -19.85
N ASN A 305 -26.02 1.83 -19.27
CA ASN A 305 -27.30 2.00 -19.95
C ASN A 305 -27.87 3.41 -19.79
N ARG A 306 -27.97 4.14 -20.89
CA ARG A 306 -28.85 5.31 -21.08
C ARG A 306 -29.28 5.40 -22.55
N ASP A 307 -30.51 5.85 -22.77
CA ASP A 307 -31.23 5.75 -24.05
C ASP A 307 -30.71 6.68 -25.18
N ASN A 308 -29.70 7.52 -24.93
CA ASN A 308 -29.25 8.56 -25.87
C ASN A 308 -27.79 8.45 -26.34
N HIS A 309 -27.05 7.40 -25.96
CA HIS A 309 -25.60 7.30 -26.20
C HIS A 309 -25.21 5.94 -26.75
N SER A 310 -24.25 5.91 -27.69
CA SER A 310 -23.75 4.64 -28.23
C SER A 310 -22.61 4.11 -27.36
N ILE A 311 -22.74 2.85 -26.94
CA ILE A 311 -21.68 2.15 -26.19
C ILE A 311 -20.63 1.68 -27.19
N GLN A 312 -19.45 2.29 -27.15
CA GLN A 312 -18.32 1.86 -28.00
C GLN A 312 -17.64 0.62 -27.42
N ALA A 313 -17.47 0.55 -26.10
CA ALA A 313 -16.86 -0.61 -25.45
C ALA A 313 -17.21 -0.69 -23.96
N VAL A 314 -17.29 -1.93 -23.48
CA VAL A 314 -17.42 -2.27 -22.05
C VAL A 314 -16.09 -2.82 -21.54
N ILE A 315 -15.66 -2.36 -20.39
CA ILE A 315 -14.41 -2.74 -19.75
C ILE A 315 -14.70 -3.53 -18.49
N TYR A 316 -14.09 -4.70 -18.41
CA TYR A 316 -14.29 -5.62 -17.32
C TYR A 316 -13.14 -5.52 -16.30
N SER A 317 -13.48 -5.53 -15.01
CA SER A 317 -12.52 -5.57 -13.92
C SER A 317 -12.68 -6.85 -13.10
N TYR A 318 -11.68 -7.16 -12.28
CA TYR A 318 -11.75 -8.28 -11.35
C TYR A 318 -12.95 -8.16 -10.39
N LYS A 319 -13.71 -9.25 -10.24
CA LYS A 319 -14.79 -9.39 -9.25
C LYS A 319 -14.39 -10.36 -8.14
N LYS A 320 -14.09 -11.61 -8.52
CA LYS A 320 -13.73 -12.67 -7.58
C LYS A 320 -12.97 -13.81 -8.26
N LEU A 321 -12.21 -14.56 -7.46
CA LEU A 321 -11.69 -15.86 -7.84
C LEU A 321 -12.75 -16.94 -7.58
N SER A 322 -12.93 -17.84 -8.54
CA SER A 322 -13.85 -18.97 -8.45
C SER A 322 -13.08 -20.27 -8.62
N LEU A 323 -13.30 -21.21 -7.68
CA LEU A 323 -12.75 -22.56 -7.74
C LEU A 323 -13.75 -23.48 -8.44
N SER A 324 -13.29 -24.21 -9.46
CA SER A 324 -14.07 -25.21 -10.18
C SER A 324 -13.59 -26.62 -9.82
N LYS A 325 -14.49 -27.60 -9.89
CA LYS A 325 -14.15 -29.03 -9.77
C LYS A 325 -13.55 -29.60 -11.05
N SER A 326 -13.77 -28.95 -12.20
CA SER A 326 -13.21 -29.31 -13.50
C SER A 326 -12.14 -28.30 -13.93
N PHE A 327 -11.21 -28.75 -14.78
CA PHE A 327 -10.18 -27.88 -15.33
C PHE A 327 -10.78 -26.80 -16.25
N PRO A 328 -10.39 -25.51 -16.13
CA PRO A 328 -9.42 -24.96 -15.18
C PRO A 328 -9.99 -24.85 -13.75
N PHE A 329 -9.24 -25.36 -12.77
CA PHE A 329 -9.67 -25.39 -11.36
C PHE A 329 -9.77 -24.01 -10.72
N LEU A 330 -9.10 -23.00 -11.29
CA LEU A 330 -9.18 -21.60 -10.85
C LEU A 330 -9.61 -20.75 -12.03
N SER A 331 -10.67 -19.96 -11.84
CA SER A 331 -11.19 -19.03 -12.84
C SER A 331 -11.31 -17.64 -12.25
N ILE A 332 -10.96 -16.63 -13.05
CA ILE A 332 -11.09 -15.22 -12.69
C ILE A 332 -12.45 -14.76 -13.21
N LEU A 333 -13.36 -14.40 -12.31
CA LEU A 333 -14.63 -13.80 -12.68
C LEU A 333 -14.45 -12.29 -12.78
N LEU A 334 -14.85 -11.75 -13.92
CA LEU A 334 -14.80 -10.33 -14.22
C LEU A 334 -16.22 -9.76 -14.23
N ASP A 335 -16.36 -8.49 -13.89
CA ASP A 335 -17.62 -7.74 -13.97
C ASP A 335 -17.45 -6.47 -14.78
N SER A 336 -18.53 -5.96 -15.35
CA SER A 336 -18.51 -4.66 -16.04
C SER A 336 -18.19 -3.55 -15.03
N SER A 337 -17.18 -2.75 -15.32
CA SER A 337 -16.67 -1.72 -14.41
C SER A 337 -16.70 -0.32 -15.01
N LEU A 338 -16.26 -0.19 -16.26
CA LEU A 338 -16.25 1.07 -16.99
C LEU A 338 -16.81 0.88 -18.39
N CYS A 339 -17.29 1.95 -18.98
CA CYS A 339 -17.74 1.99 -20.36
C CYS A 339 -17.25 3.23 -21.07
N ILE A 340 -17.02 3.07 -22.38
CA ILE A 340 -16.70 4.15 -23.30
C ILE A 340 -17.99 4.47 -24.05
N LEU A 341 -18.48 5.68 -23.86
CA LEU A 341 -19.67 6.19 -24.53
C LEU A 341 -19.29 7.27 -25.53
N GLU A 342 -19.96 7.27 -26.68
CA GLU A 342 -19.98 8.38 -27.63
C GLU A 342 -21.33 9.11 -27.48
N THR A 343 -21.24 10.44 -27.45
CA THR A 343 -22.33 11.38 -27.10
C THR A 343 -22.96 12.04 -28.30
#